data_AF-A0A965SJ00-F1
#
_entry.id   AF-A0A965SJ00-F1
#
_cell.length_a   1.000
_cell.length_b   1.000
_cell.length_c   1.000
_cell.angle_alpha   90.00
_cell.angle_beta   90.00
_cell.angle_gamma   90.00
#
_symmetry.space_group_name_H-M   'P 1'
#
loop_
_entity.id
_entity.type
_entity.pdbx_description
1 polymer ?
#
loop_
_entity_poly.entity_id
_entity_poly.type
_entity_poly.pdbx_seq_one_letter_code
_entity_poly.pdbx_strand_id
1 'polypeptide(L)' 'MIPPTISNLEYLAQFDDADDALVAAATIGTPPAILPRLRTDADGRVVGVILPGDADYAR' A
#
# COMPACT_ATOMS: atom_id res chain seq x y z
N MET A 1 -16.76 3.62 5.99
CA MET A 1 -15.73 3.04 5.10
C MET A 1 -14.38 3.09 5.79
N ILE A 2 -13.45 2.19 5.46
CA ILE A 2 -12.07 2.29 5.96
C ILE A 2 -11.34 3.47 5.28
N PRO A 3 -10.38 4.13 5.95
CA PRO A 3 -9.67 5.28 5.42
C PRO A 3 -9.16 5.14 3.97
N PRO A 4 -8.50 4.03 3.56
CA PRO A 4 -8.00 3.91 2.18
C PRO A 4 -9.13 3.87 1.13
N THR A 5 -10.31 3.35 1.48
CA THR A 5 -11.44 3.37 0.55
C THR A 5 -11.95 4.80 0.35
N ILE A 6 -11.96 5.63 1.40
CA ILE A 6 -12.40 7.03 1.29
C ILE A 6 -11.44 7.81 0.38
N SER A 7 -10.14 7.73 0.63
CA SER A 7 -9.13 8.44 -0.18
C SER A 7 -9.15 8.00 -1.65
N ASN A 8 -9.37 6.70 -1.93
CA ASN A 8 -9.51 6.23 -3.30
C ASN A 8 -10.75 6.83 -3.99
N LEU A 9 -11.88 6.93 -3.29
CA LEU A 9 -13.09 7.55 -3.86
C LEU A 9 -12.92 9.06 -4.05
N GLU A 10 -12.28 9.76 -3.10
CA GLU A 10 -11.98 11.19 -3.24
C GLU A 10 -11.07 11.45 -4.44
N TYR A 11 -10.06 10.61 -4.67
CA TYR A 11 -9.20 10.68 -5.84
C TYR A 11 -9.98 10.41 -7.14
N LEU A 12 -10.87 9.43 -7.16
CA LEU A 12 -11.65 9.10 -8.37
C LEU A 12 -12.73 10.14 -8.68
N ALA A 13 -13.31 10.76 -7.65
CA ALA A 13 -14.40 11.72 -7.78
C ALA A 13 -14.02 13.02 -8.51
N GLN A 14 -12.72 13.24 -8.78
CA GLN A 14 -12.25 14.38 -9.56
C GLN A 14 -12.30 14.17 -11.08
N PHE A 15 -12.58 12.95 -11.55
CA PHE A 15 -12.65 12.61 -12.98
C PHE A 15 -14.10 12.44 -13.41
N ASP A 16 -14.41 12.89 -14.63
CA ASP A 16 -15.76 12.83 -15.19
C ASP A 16 -16.11 11.40 -15.67
N ASP A 17 -15.11 10.64 -16.13
CA ASP A 17 -15.28 9.27 -16.59
C ASP A 17 -14.06 8.36 -16.30
N ALA A 18 -14.22 7.08 -16.68
CA ALA A 18 -13.20 6.06 -16.48
C ALA A 18 -11.98 6.23 -17.39
N ASP A 19 -12.14 6.81 -18.58
CA ASP A 19 -11.04 6.98 -19.53
C ASP A 19 -10.05 8.02 -18.98
N ASP A 20 -10.56 9.13 -18.45
CA ASP A 20 -9.75 10.17 -17.79
C ASP A 20 -9.00 9.63 -16.56
N ALA A 21 -9.67 8.81 -15.75
CA ALA A 21 -9.05 8.18 -14.58
C ALA A 21 -7.92 7.21 -14.99
N LEU A 22 -8.08 6.47 -16.09
CA LEU A 22 -7.05 5.55 -16.60
C LEU A 22 -5.85 6.30 -17.19
N VAL A 23 -6.09 7.40 -17.90
CA VAL A 23 -5.01 8.28 -18.38
C VAL A 23 -4.20 8.84 -17.21
N ALA A 24 -4.86 9.32 -16.16
CA ALA A 24 -4.20 9.80 -14.96
C ALA A 24 -3.40 8.68 -14.26
N ALA A 25 -3.99 7.50 -14.10
CA ALA A 25 -3.32 6.35 -13.48
C ALA A 25 -2.06 5.92 -14.25
N ALA A 26 -2.05 6.00 -15.58
CA ALA A 26 -0.88 5.66 -16.40
C ALA A 26 0.34 6.57 -16.17
N THR A 27 0.13 7.77 -15.64
CA THR A 27 1.22 8.69 -15.24
C THR A 27 1.82 8.33 -13.87
N ILE A 28 1.10 7.54 -13.07
CA ILE A 28 1.58 7.06 -11.79
C ILE A 28 2.51 5.87 -12.06
N GLY A 29 3.78 6.01 -11.70
CA GLY A 29 4.73 4.90 -11.77
C GLY A 29 4.30 3.71 -10.90
N THR A 30 4.99 2.59 -11.01
CA THR A 30 4.67 1.39 -10.22
C THR A 30 4.77 1.68 -8.71
N PRO A 31 3.67 1.56 -7.93
CA PRO A 31 3.72 1.73 -6.49
C PRO A 31 4.70 0.71 -5.89
N PRO A 32 5.54 1.10 -4.91
CA PRO A 32 6.41 0.15 -4.24
C PRO A 32 5.56 -0.90 -3.52
N ALA A 33 5.95 -2.16 -3.66
CA ALA A 33 5.30 -3.25 -2.93
C ALA A 33 5.53 -3.07 -1.42
N ILE A 34 4.44 -2.96 -0.68
CA ILE A 34 4.47 -2.92 0.77
C ILE A 34 4.20 -4.34 1.26
N LEU A 35 5.27 -5.09 1.53
CA LEU A 35 5.19 -6.49 1.94
C LEU A 35 5.42 -6.64 3.44
N PRO A 36 4.57 -7.40 4.15
CA PRO A 36 4.86 -7.79 5.52
C PRO A 36 6.17 -8.59 5.58
N ARG A 37 7.05 -8.26 6.51
CA ARG A 37 8.32 -8.99 6.70
C ARG A 37 8.17 -9.98 7.85
N LEU A 38 8.83 -11.13 7.78
CA LEU A 38 8.79 -12.10 8.88
C LEU A 38 9.76 -11.68 9.97
N ARG A 39 9.30 -11.70 11.23
CA ARG A 39 10.19 -11.64 12.39
C ARG A 39 10.59 -13.06 12.75
N THR A 40 11.89 -13.33 12.77
CA THR A 40 12.45 -14.64 13.13
C THR A 40 13.25 -14.58 14.43
N ASP A 41 13.22 -15.66 15.20
CA ASP A 41 14.14 -15.83 16.33
C ASP A 41 15.55 -16.25 15.86
N ALA A 42 16.46 -16.48 16.83
CA ALA A 42 17.85 -16.86 16.55
C ALA A 42 17.97 -18.24 15.86
N ASP A 43 16.96 -19.10 15.99
CA ASP A 43 16.89 -20.41 15.35
C ASP A 43 16.23 -20.35 13.96
N GLY A 44 15.84 -19.15 13.51
CA GLY A 44 15.19 -18.91 12.22
C GLY A 44 13.69 -19.24 12.21
N ARG A 45 13.07 -19.46 13.37
CA ARG A 45 11.62 -19.73 13.45
C ARG A 45 10.84 -18.44 13.37
N VAL A 46 9.71 -18.48 12.65
CA VAL A 46 8.81 -17.33 12.53
C VAL A 46 8.09 -17.12 13.87
N VAL A 47 8.33 -15.95 14.48
CA VAL A 47 7.71 -15.54 15.74
C VAL A 47 6.77 -14.35 15.58
N GLY A 48 6.65 -13.80 14.37
CA GLY A 48 5.74 -12.71 14.08
C GLY A 48 5.88 -12.14 12.68
N VAL A 49 5.18 -11.04 12.46
CA VAL A 49 5.17 -10.28 11.20
C VAL A 49 5.43 -8.81 11.52
N ILE A 50 6.29 -8.17 10.75
CA ILE A 50 6.61 -6.74 10.79
C ILE A 50 5.71 -6.06 9.76
N LEU A 51 4.89 -5.13 10.23
CA LEU A 51 3.94 -4.38 9.42
C LEU A 51 4.48 -2.97 9.12
N PRO A 52 3.99 -2.34 8.05
CA PRO A 52 4.28 -0.93 7.77
C PRO A 52 3.89 -0.04 8.95
N GLY A 53 4.85 0.72 9.47
CA GLY A 53 4.67 1.58 10.65
C GLY A 53 5.28 1.02 11.93
N ASP A 54 5.67 -0.26 11.96
CA ASP A 54 6.45 -0.82 13.06
C ASP A 54 7.87 -0.24 13.08
N ALA A 55 8.46 -0.14 14.28
CA ALA A 55 9.79 0.47 14.46
C ALA A 55 10.90 -0.27 13.70
N ASP A 56 10.74 -1.58 13.50
CA ASP A 56 11.63 -2.47 12.77
C ASP A 56 11.25 -2.65 11.29
N TYR A 57 10.25 -1.92 10.79
CA TYR A 57 9.93 -1.85 9.36
C TYR A 57 10.92 -0.92 8.65
N ALA A 58 12.15 -1.42 8.40
CA ALA A 58 13.17 -0.68 7.65
C ALA A 58 12.66 -0.36 6.23
N ARG A 59 12.73 0.91 5.82
CA ARG A 59 12.22 1.39 4.53
C ARG A 59 13.01 0.85 3.35
#